data_AF-A0A1H3NAX3-F1
#
_entry.id   AF-A0A1H3NAX3-F1
#
_cell.length_a   1.000
_cell.length_b   1.000
_cell.length_c   1.000
_cell.angle_alpha   90.00
_cell.angle_beta   90.00
_cell.angle_gamma   90.00
#
_symmetry.space_group_name_H-M   'P 1'
#
loop_
_entity.id
_entity.type
_entity.pdbx_description
1 polymer ?
#
loop_
_entity_poly.entity_id
_entity_poly.type
_entity_poly.pdbx_seq_one_letter_code
_entity_poly.pdbx_strand_id
1 'polypeptide(L)'
;MWTFPSNLKGVYSKRGIITTYICNNLVYLYITDGEPDIPLGTEVYIHVRRFFYYETEQEYTDRLEQEARRKKATEEEEKQAKIRRAERSRKVRTEAEEFNASLKIPVLWTSGIKDVLSGLSANSWGDGRKSSTVEHILLLEDINEGRFKRLKGDFLCTTSKGSNGRNWSGSKEETRTDDDGITYVPKITCRACLKVAARWQMN
;
A
#
# COMPACT_ATOMS: atom_id res chain seq x y z
N MET A 1 -13.39 15.33 35.25
CA MET A 1 -13.63 15.29 33.80
C MET A 1 -15.10 14.95 33.62
N TRP A 2 -15.93 15.95 33.26
CA TRP A 2 -17.37 15.74 33.11
C TRP A 2 -17.63 15.01 31.79
N THR A 3 -18.07 13.76 31.86
CA THR A 3 -18.54 13.01 30.68
C THR A 3 -19.96 13.49 30.37
N PHE A 4 -20.08 14.38 29.39
CA PHE A 4 -21.38 14.75 28.84
C PHE A 4 -21.94 13.56 28.04
N PRO A 5 -23.25 13.27 28.12
CA PRO A 5 -23.88 12.32 27.22
C PRO A 5 -23.66 12.79 25.78
N SER A 6 -23.11 11.93 24.94
CA SER A 6 -23.03 12.18 23.51
C SER A 6 -24.44 12.09 22.93
N ASN A 7 -25.00 13.25 22.59
CA ASN A 7 -26.33 13.50 22.02
C ASN A 7 -27.42 13.69 23.06
N LEU A 8 -27.92 14.93 23.15
CA LEU A 8 -29.05 15.32 24.00
C LEU A 8 -30.23 15.71 23.10
N LYS A 9 -31.46 15.44 23.55
CA LYS A 9 -32.66 16.00 22.91
C LYS A 9 -33.02 17.32 23.57
N GLY A 10 -33.41 18.31 22.78
CA GLY A 10 -33.92 19.58 23.29
C GLY A 10 -35.06 20.12 22.45
N VAL A 11 -35.71 21.15 22.96
CA VAL A 11 -36.84 21.82 22.30
C VAL A 11 -36.45 23.25 22.00
N TYR A 12 -36.66 23.68 20.75
CA TYR A 12 -36.44 25.06 20.35
C TYR A 12 -37.56 25.98 20.86
N SER A 13 -37.16 27.07 21.52
CA SER A 13 -38.07 28.07 22.11
C SER A 13 -37.69 29.48 21.65
N LYS A 14 -38.57 30.45 21.93
CA LYS A 14 -38.44 31.85 21.44
C LYS A 14 -37.07 32.45 21.77
N ARG A 15 -36.55 33.31 20.87
CA ARG A 15 -35.29 34.06 21.00
C ARG A 15 -34.00 33.22 20.92
N GLY A 16 -33.97 32.18 20.09
CA GLY A 16 -32.73 31.41 19.90
C GLY A 16 -32.38 30.50 21.07
N ILE A 17 -33.35 30.07 21.89
CA ILE A 17 -33.07 29.29 23.11
C ILE A 17 -33.47 27.84 22.89
N ILE A 18 -32.51 26.93 22.99
CA ILE A 18 -32.76 25.48 23.07
C ILE A 18 -32.74 25.07 24.53
N THR A 19 -33.80 24.41 24.97
CA THR A 19 -33.92 23.90 26.35
C THR A 19 -33.68 22.40 26.38
N THR A 20 -32.76 21.93 27.21
CA THR A 20 -32.46 20.49 27.38
C THR A 20 -32.14 20.17 28.84
N TYR A 21 -32.18 18.88 29.21
CA TYR A 21 -31.78 18.42 30.53
C TYR A 21 -30.43 17.72 30.48
N ILE A 22 -29.47 18.17 31.30
CA ILE A 22 -28.18 17.52 31.47
C ILE A 22 -28.03 17.14 32.95
N CYS A 23 -27.87 15.85 33.25
CA CYS A 23 -27.76 15.35 34.62
C CYS A 23 -28.93 15.81 35.52
N ASN A 24 -30.16 15.75 35.02
CA ASN A 24 -31.40 16.19 35.68
C ASN A 24 -31.50 17.71 35.97
N ASN A 25 -30.55 18.51 35.47
CA ASN A 25 -30.63 19.97 35.53
C ASN A 25 -31.09 20.53 34.19
N LEU A 26 -31.99 21.52 34.24
CA LEU A 26 -32.41 22.28 33.07
C LEU A 26 -31.28 23.17 32.60
N VAL A 27 -30.90 23.04 31.33
CA VAL A 27 -29.85 23.81 30.68
C VAL A 27 -30.46 24.57 29.51
N TYR A 28 -30.12 25.86 29.43
CA TYR A 28 -30.48 26.74 28.33
C TYR A 28 -29.27 26.97 27.44
N LEU A 29 -29.40 26.66 26.15
CA LEU A 29 -28.40 26.95 25.14
C LEU A 29 -28.88 28.11 24.30
N TYR A 30 -28.06 29.16 24.22
CA TYR A 30 -28.33 30.34 23.40
C TYR A 30 -27.66 30.17 22.04
N ILE A 31 -28.44 30.27 20.97
CA ILE A 31 -27.97 30.35 19.60
C ILE A 31 -27.50 31.80 19.39
N THR A 32 -26.20 31.99 19.19
CA THR A 32 -25.61 33.33 18.98
C THR A 32 -25.65 33.79 17.52
N ASP A 33 -25.94 32.88 16.59
CA ASP A 33 -25.78 33.09 15.16
C ASP A 33 -27.15 33.06 14.46
N GLY A 34 -27.87 34.19 14.54
CA GLY A 34 -29.13 34.43 13.83
C GLY A 34 -30.36 33.67 14.37
N GLU A 35 -31.56 34.12 13.98
CA GLU A 35 -32.79 33.36 14.23
C GLU A 35 -32.90 32.25 13.18
N PRO A 36 -32.80 30.96 13.56
CA PRO A 36 -32.99 29.88 12.61
C PRO A 36 -34.44 29.81 12.13
N ASP A 37 -34.62 29.46 10.86
CA ASP A 37 -35.93 29.20 10.25
C ASP A 37 -36.48 27.82 10.67
N ILE A 38 -36.69 27.67 11.98
CA ILE A 38 -37.20 26.45 12.60
C ILE A 38 -38.42 26.82 13.44
N PRO A 39 -39.56 26.13 13.27
CA PRO A 39 -40.76 26.38 14.06
C PRO A 39 -40.51 26.26 15.57
N LEU A 40 -41.23 27.07 16.35
CA LEU A 40 -41.19 26.96 17.81
C LEU A 40 -41.77 25.61 18.25
N GLY A 41 -41.11 24.97 19.22
CA GLY A 41 -41.50 23.67 19.73
C GLY A 41 -40.93 22.47 18.97
N THR A 42 -40.14 22.69 17.92
CA THR A 42 -39.46 21.61 17.19
C THR A 42 -38.42 20.91 18.08
N GLU A 43 -38.45 19.57 18.08
CA GLU A 43 -37.41 18.75 18.71
C GLU A 43 -36.12 18.80 17.88
N VAL A 44 -34.99 18.96 18.56
CA VAL A 44 -33.66 19.02 17.95
C VAL A 44 -32.68 18.11 18.68
N TYR A 45 -31.71 17.59 17.94
CA TYR A 45 -30.56 16.87 18.47
C TYR A 45 -29.44 17.87 18.74
N ILE A 46 -28.91 17.86 19.97
CA ILE A 46 -27.85 18.75 20.42
C ILE A 46 -26.56 17.96 20.55
N HIS A 47 -25.51 18.48 19.92
CA HIS A 47 -24.17 17.92 19.93
C HIS A 47 -23.25 18.73 20.81
N VAL A 48 -22.67 18.07 21.80
CA VAL A 48 -21.72 18.67 22.74
C VAL A 48 -20.33 18.13 22.42
N ARG A 49 -19.53 18.91 21.69
CA ARG A 49 -18.11 18.60 21.41
C ARG A 49 -17.24 19.77 21.88
N ARG A 50 -16.32 20.26 21.03
CA ARG A 50 -15.53 21.48 21.32
C ARG A 50 -16.40 22.75 21.31
N PHE A 51 -17.50 22.71 20.55
CA PHE A 51 -18.55 23.72 20.48
C PHE A 51 -19.92 23.03 20.55
N PHE A 52 -20.97 23.82 20.80
CA PHE A 52 -22.35 23.36 20.78
C PHE A 52 -22.96 23.62 19.40
N TYR A 53 -23.60 22.63 18.81
CA TYR A 53 -24.43 22.80 17.62
C TYR A 53 -25.66 21.91 17.73
N TYR A 54 -26.65 22.20 16.90
CA TYR A 54 -27.89 21.44 16.84
C TYR A 54 -28.19 21.01 15.40
N GLU A 55 -29.03 20.00 15.27
CA GLU A 55 -29.60 19.57 14.00
C GLU A 55 -31.06 19.13 14.26
N THR A 56 -31.93 19.35 13.29
CA THR A 56 -33.29 18.80 13.29
C THR A 56 -33.25 17.28 13.18
N GLU A 57 -34.37 16.60 13.45
CA GLU A 57 -34.45 15.15 13.24
C GLU A 57 -34.15 14.75 11.79
N GLN A 58 -34.64 15.53 10.81
CA GLN A 58 -34.37 15.28 9.39
C GLN A 58 -32.89 15.42 9.05
N GLU A 59 -32.25 16.49 9.51
CA GLU A 59 -30.80 16.71 9.30
C GLU A 59 -29.96 15.63 9.97
N TYR A 60 -30.36 15.18 11.16
CA TYR A 60 -29.71 14.08 11.87
C TYR A 60 -29.78 12.79 11.07
N THR A 61 -30.98 12.42 10.60
CA THR A 61 -31.16 11.19 9.81
C THR A 61 -30.40 11.26 8.48
N ASP A 62 -30.45 12.40 7.78
CA ASP A 62 -29.75 12.59 6.52
C ASP A 62 -28.23 12.49 6.70
N ARG A 63 -27.67 13.07 7.77
CA ARG A 63 -26.25 12.96 8.10
C ARG A 63 -25.85 11.51 8.39
N LEU A 64 -26.63 10.79 9.20
CA LEU A 64 -26.36 9.38 9.51
C LEU A 64 -26.41 8.51 8.24
N GLU A 65 -27.38 8.74 7.35
CA GLU A 65 -27.45 8.06 6.07
C GLU A 65 -26.24 8.37 5.18
N GLN A 66 -25.83 9.65 5.10
CA GLN A 66 -24.65 10.05 4.34
C GLN A 66 -23.37 9.43 4.90
N GLU A 67 -23.19 9.40 6.22
CA GLU A 67 -22.05 8.75 6.88
C GLU A 67 -22.04 7.24 6.60
N ALA A 68 -23.20 6.58 6.70
CA ALA A 68 -23.33 5.16 6.38
C ALA A 68 -23.03 4.87 4.89
N ARG A 69 -23.49 5.73 3.97
CA ARG A 69 -23.18 5.62 2.53
C ARG A 69 -21.69 5.83 2.27
N ARG A 70 -21.07 6.84 2.88
CA ARG A 70 -19.62 7.10 2.78
C ARG A 70 -18.80 5.92 3.29
N LYS A 71 -19.14 5.40 4.47
CA LYS A 71 -18.46 4.24 5.05
C LYS A 71 -18.55 3.02 4.13
N LYS A 72 -19.75 2.71 3.62
CA LYS A 72 -19.93 1.63 2.64
C LYS A 72 -19.12 1.85 1.36
N ALA A 73 -19.09 3.09 0.85
CA ALA A 73 -18.31 3.43 -0.34
C ALA A 73 -16.81 3.27 -0.13
N THR A 74 -16.28 3.72 1.01
CA THR A 74 -14.86 3.56 1.38
C THR A 74 -14.50 2.09 1.56
N GLU A 75 -15.33 1.31 2.26
CA GLU A 75 -15.12 -0.14 2.42
C GLU A 75 -15.12 -0.86 1.07
N GLU A 76 -16.01 -0.50 0.15
CA GLU A 76 -16.03 -1.06 -1.20
C GLU A 76 -14.80 -0.62 -2.00
N GLU A 77 -14.39 0.64 -1.93
CA GLU A 77 -13.18 1.14 -2.58
C GLU A 77 -11.92 0.43 -2.07
N GLU A 78 -11.80 0.20 -0.76
CA GLU A 78 -10.69 -0.53 -0.15
C GLU A 78 -10.67 -2.00 -0.60
N LYS A 79 -11.84 -2.66 -0.65
CA LYS A 79 -11.95 -4.03 -1.19
C LYS A 79 -11.51 -4.08 -2.66
N GLN A 80 -12.01 -3.16 -3.48
CA GLN A 80 -11.65 -3.08 -4.89
C GLN A 80 -10.17 -2.74 -5.08
N ALA A 81 -9.60 -1.85 -4.26
CA ALA A 81 -8.19 -1.54 -4.27
C ALA A 81 -7.33 -2.77 -3.92
N LYS A 82 -7.75 -3.57 -2.93
CA LYS A 82 -7.08 -4.82 -2.57
C LYS A 82 -7.13 -5.85 -3.71
N ILE A 83 -8.29 -6.01 -4.36
CA ILE A 83 -8.43 -6.89 -5.53
C ILE A 83 -7.51 -6.44 -6.67
N ARG A 84 -7.56 -5.16 -7.06
CA ARG A 84 -6.70 -4.60 -8.12
C ARG A 84 -5.22 -4.77 -7.82
N ARG A 85 -4.82 -4.59 -6.55
CA ARG A 85 -3.44 -4.75 -6.11
C ARG A 85 -2.99 -6.21 -6.23
N ALA A 86 -3.82 -7.15 -5.78
CA ALA A 86 -3.55 -8.59 -5.91
C ALA A 86 -3.46 -9.01 -7.39
N GLU A 87 -4.40 -8.59 -8.23
CA GLU A 87 -4.37 -8.85 -9.68
C GLU A 87 -3.11 -8.31 -10.34
N ARG A 88 -2.71 -7.08 -10.01
CA ARG A 88 -1.46 -6.48 -10.49
C ARG A 88 -0.25 -7.31 -10.04
N SER A 89 -0.23 -7.75 -8.79
CA SER A 89 0.87 -8.56 -8.24
C SER A 89 0.97 -9.91 -8.97
N ARG A 90 -0.17 -10.58 -9.22
CA ARG A 90 -0.21 -11.83 -10.01
C ARG A 90 0.31 -11.62 -11.42
N LYS A 91 -0.13 -10.55 -12.09
CA LYS A 91 0.32 -10.22 -13.44
C LYS A 91 1.84 -10.02 -13.49
N VAL A 92 2.42 -9.29 -12.53
CA VAL A 92 3.87 -9.09 -12.44
C VAL A 92 4.60 -10.42 -12.24
N ARG A 93 4.06 -11.32 -11.41
CA ARG A 93 4.62 -12.66 -11.22
C ARG A 93 4.56 -13.48 -12.51
N THR A 94 3.40 -13.57 -13.15
CA THR A 94 3.24 -14.32 -14.41
C THR A 94 4.16 -13.78 -15.50
N GLU A 95 4.25 -12.46 -15.68
CA GLU A 95 5.17 -11.85 -16.64
C GLU A 95 6.65 -12.17 -16.33
N ALA A 96 7.02 -12.25 -15.05
CA ALA A 96 8.36 -12.64 -14.64
C ALA A 96 8.64 -14.12 -14.94
N GLU A 97 7.72 -15.01 -14.60
CA GLU A 97 7.82 -16.46 -14.84
C GLU A 97 7.91 -16.77 -16.34
N GLU A 98 7.02 -16.20 -17.15
CA GLU A 98 7.02 -16.38 -18.61
C GLU A 98 8.31 -15.87 -19.25
N PHE A 99 8.74 -14.67 -18.86
CA PHE A 99 10.00 -14.11 -19.35
C PHE A 99 11.20 -14.95 -18.94
N ASN A 100 11.27 -15.36 -17.67
CA ASN A 100 12.38 -16.15 -17.16
C ASN A 100 12.43 -17.54 -17.81
N ALA A 101 11.27 -18.17 -18.06
CA ALA A 101 11.18 -19.44 -18.79
C ALA A 101 11.65 -19.34 -20.25
N SER A 102 11.55 -18.15 -20.86
CA SER A 102 12.05 -17.89 -22.22
C SER A 102 13.58 -17.84 -22.31
N LEU A 103 14.32 -17.74 -21.20
CA LEU A 103 15.78 -17.60 -21.22
C LEU A 103 16.52 -18.91 -21.53
N LYS A 104 15.87 -20.07 -21.32
CA LYS A 104 16.34 -21.42 -21.69
C LYS A 104 17.78 -21.77 -21.26
N ILE A 105 18.25 -21.15 -20.18
CA ILE A 105 19.61 -21.39 -19.64
C ILE A 105 19.71 -22.86 -19.17
N PRO A 106 20.74 -23.61 -19.57
CA PRO A 106 20.80 -25.08 -19.45
C PRO A 106 21.23 -25.60 -18.07
N VAL A 107 21.15 -24.76 -17.04
CA VAL A 107 21.52 -25.10 -15.66
C VAL A 107 20.55 -24.46 -14.69
N LEU A 108 20.56 -24.87 -13.42
CA LEU A 108 19.80 -24.18 -12.39
C LEU A 108 20.36 -22.78 -12.11
N TRP A 109 19.46 -21.81 -12.04
CA TRP A 109 19.76 -20.42 -11.74
C TRP A 109 18.59 -19.75 -11.00
N THR A 110 18.89 -18.65 -10.33
CA THR A 110 17.91 -17.78 -9.67
C THR A 110 18.24 -16.31 -9.95
N SER A 111 17.38 -15.38 -9.53
CA SER A 111 17.72 -13.96 -9.54
C SER A 111 18.62 -13.61 -8.38
N GLY A 112 19.43 -12.59 -8.58
CA GLY A 112 20.19 -11.99 -7.50
C GLY A 112 20.55 -10.55 -7.79
N ILE A 113 20.95 -9.86 -6.73
CA ILE A 113 21.34 -8.45 -6.78
C ILE A 113 22.81 -8.33 -6.39
N LYS A 114 23.56 -7.47 -7.09
CA LYS A 114 24.91 -7.09 -6.67
C LYS A 114 24.79 -6.00 -5.62
N ASP A 115 25.25 -6.27 -4.39
CA ASP A 115 25.22 -5.29 -3.32
C ASP A 115 26.07 -4.05 -3.67
N VAL A 116 25.55 -2.87 -3.30
CA VAL A 116 26.25 -1.59 -3.42
C VAL A 116 26.23 -0.88 -2.06
N LEU A 117 27.41 -0.58 -1.52
CA LEU A 117 27.60 0.00 -0.16
C LEU A 117 27.00 1.40 0.04
N SER A 118 26.56 2.10 -1.01
CA SER A 118 26.20 3.52 -0.95
C SER A 118 24.76 3.83 -1.41
N GLY A 119 23.82 2.91 -1.23
CA GLY A 119 22.43 3.02 -1.74
C GLY A 119 21.51 3.98 -0.98
N LEU A 120 21.87 4.44 0.22
CA LEU A 120 21.04 5.29 1.10
C LEU A 120 21.19 6.78 0.77
N SER A 121 21.00 7.18 -0.49
CA SER A 121 20.81 8.59 -0.84
C SER A 121 19.31 8.91 -0.95
N ALA A 122 18.95 10.20 -1.02
CA ALA A 122 17.57 10.70 -0.98
C ALA A 122 16.58 10.08 -1.99
N ASN A 123 17.06 9.31 -2.97
CA ASN A 123 16.26 8.59 -3.98
C ASN A 123 16.17 7.07 -3.71
N SER A 124 16.46 6.61 -2.49
CA SER A 124 16.29 5.23 -2.05
C SER A 124 14.81 4.93 -1.76
N TRP A 125 14.38 3.69 -2.01
CA TRP A 125 13.01 3.22 -1.73
C TRP A 125 12.70 3.04 -0.24
N GLY A 126 13.61 3.45 0.66
CA GLY A 126 13.47 3.27 2.10
C GLY A 126 13.75 1.83 2.58
N ASP A 127 14.08 0.92 1.66
CA ASP A 127 14.46 -0.48 1.89
C ASP A 127 15.96 -0.75 1.61
N GLY A 128 16.75 0.30 1.37
CA GLY A 128 18.17 0.22 1.00
C GLY A 128 18.43 -0.03 -0.50
N ARG A 129 17.39 -0.15 -1.33
CA ARG A 129 17.50 -0.36 -2.79
C ARG A 129 17.44 0.99 -3.52
N LYS A 130 18.17 1.09 -4.62
CA LYS A 130 18.11 2.23 -5.54
C LYS A 130 17.10 1.90 -6.65
N SER A 131 16.44 2.90 -7.21
CA SER A 131 15.57 2.71 -8.41
C SER A 131 16.29 2.10 -9.62
N SER A 132 17.62 2.14 -9.64
CA SER A 132 18.48 1.52 -10.65
C SER A 132 19.00 0.13 -10.25
N THR A 133 18.45 -0.51 -9.21
CA THR A 133 18.82 -1.89 -8.88
C THR A 133 18.34 -2.81 -9.99
N VAL A 134 19.24 -3.66 -10.45
CA VAL A 134 19.04 -4.53 -11.61
C VAL A 134 19.05 -5.97 -11.11
N GLU A 135 18.10 -6.77 -11.61
CA GLU A 135 18.00 -8.20 -11.33
C GLU A 135 18.95 -8.95 -12.26
N HIS A 136 19.91 -9.67 -11.68
CA HIS A 136 20.89 -10.46 -12.39
C HIS A 136 20.56 -11.96 -12.32
N ILE A 137 21.06 -12.74 -13.27
CA ILE A 137 21.04 -14.20 -13.20
C ILE A 137 22.21 -14.67 -12.34
N LEU A 138 21.90 -15.31 -11.22
CA LEU A 138 22.84 -15.97 -10.32
C LEU A 138 22.79 -17.49 -10.56
N LEU A 139 23.94 -18.09 -10.83
CA LEU A 139 24.04 -19.50 -11.14
C LEU A 139 24.02 -20.35 -9.85
N LEU A 140 23.18 -21.38 -9.83
CA LEU A 140 23.13 -22.37 -8.73
C LEU A 140 23.96 -23.61 -9.05
N GLU A 141 24.45 -23.71 -10.28
CA GLU A 141 25.27 -24.78 -10.83
C GLU A 141 26.35 -24.22 -11.77
N ASP A 142 27.40 -25.01 -12.01
CA ASP A 142 28.47 -24.64 -12.94
C ASP A 142 27.97 -24.74 -14.40
N ILE A 143 28.32 -23.77 -15.23
CA ILE A 143 28.13 -23.82 -16.69
C ILE A 143 29.48 -24.11 -17.34
N ASN A 144 29.54 -25.15 -18.15
CA ASN A 144 30.72 -25.52 -18.94
C ASN A 144 30.35 -25.77 -20.40
N GLU A 145 30.25 -24.68 -21.19
CA GLU A 145 29.95 -24.75 -22.63
C GLU A 145 31.12 -24.23 -23.46
N GLY A 146 31.97 -25.14 -23.92
CA GLY A 146 33.15 -24.82 -24.72
C GLY A 146 34.08 -23.83 -23.99
N ARG A 147 34.19 -22.60 -24.53
CA ARG A 147 34.99 -21.51 -23.92
C ARG A 147 34.21 -20.71 -22.88
N PHE A 148 32.89 -20.85 -22.80
CA PHE A 148 32.06 -20.17 -21.82
C PHE A 148 31.98 -21.02 -20.55
N LYS A 149 32.69 -20.59 -19.51
CA LYS A 149 32.73 -21.26 -18.22
C LYS A 149 32.34 -20.32 -17.09
N ARG A 150 31.43 -20.74 -16.23
CA ARG A 150 31.01 -19.99 -15.03
C ARG A 150 30.79 -20.97 -13.89
N LEU A 151 31.14 -20.54 -12.68
CA LEU A 151 30.96 -21.37 -11.50
C LEU A 151 29.63 -21.05 -10.81
N LYS A 152 29.15 -21.99 -10.01
CA LYS A 152 28.09 -21.79 -9.04
C LYS A 152 28.41 -20.56 -8.17
N GLY A 153 27.41 -19.72 -7.95
CA GLY A 153 27.53 -18.47 -7.21
C GLY A 153 28.03 -17.28 -8.05
N ASP A 154 28.37 -17.49 -9.31
CA ASP A 154 28.65 -16.41 -10.26
C ASP A 154 27.38 -15.83 -10.86
N PHE A 155 27.38 -14.51 -11.03
CA PHE A 155 26.42 -13.88 -11.91
C PHE A 155 26.79 -14.13 -13.37
N LEU A 156 25.80 -14.45 -14.21
CA LEU A 156 25.99 -14.76 -15.63
C LEU A 156 26.70 -13.62 -16.39
N CYS A 157 26.45 -12.36 -16.00
CA CYS A 157 27.07 -11.18 -16.62
C CYS A 157 28.52 -10.92 -16.19
N THR A 158 29.03 -11.61 -15.17
CA THR A 158 30.41 -11.39 -14.71
C THR A 158 31.38 -11.91 -15.77
N THR A 159 32.36 -11.12 -16.16
CA THR A 159 33.46 -11.53 -17.06
C THR A 159 34.63 -12.07 -16.25
N SER A 160 35.60 -12.73 -16.89
CA SER A 160 36.80 -13.25 -16.22
C SER A 160 37.64 -12.18 -15.51
N LYS A 161 37.49 -10.91 -15.89
CA LYS A 161 38.12 -9.75 -15.26
C LYS A 161 37.13 -8.85 -14.49
N GLY A 162 35.85 -9.22 -14.47
CA GLY A 162 34.77 -8.44 -13.90
C GLY A 162 34.52 -8.77 -12.44
N SER A 163 33.97 -7.83 -11.68
CA SER A 163 33.57 -8.08 -10.29
C SER A 163 32.26 -8.88 -10.24
N ASN A 164 32.26 -9.97 -9.48
CA ASN A 164 31.06 -10.77 -9.17
C ASN A 164 30.14 -10.11 -8.12
N GLY A 165 30.32 -8.80 -7.88
CA GLY A 165 29.71 -8.09 -6.76
C GLY A 165 30.31 -8.55 -5.43
N ARG A 166 30.28 -7.66 -4.42
CA ARG A 166 30.54 -8.08 -3.04
C ARG A 166 29.24 -8.59 -2.43
N ASN A 167 29.32 -9.58 -1.55
CA ASN A 167 28.17 -10.09 -0.79
C ASN A 167 28.27 -9.53 0.63
N TRP A 168 27.73 -8.34 0.84
CA TRP A 168 27.70 -7.69 2.15
C TRP A 168 26.49 -8.15 2.97
N SER A 169 25.40 -8.52 2.29
CA SER A 169 24.11 -8.90 2.89
C SER A 169 24.03 -10.36 3.35
N GLY A 170 25.03 -11.18 3.03
CA GLY A 170 25.08 -12.60 3.39
C GLY A 170 24.41 -13.53 2.37
N SER A 171 23.51 -13.01 1.52
CA SER A 171 22.95 -13.74 0.38
C SER A 171 22.90 -12.84 -0.85
N LYS A 172 23.29 -13.40 -2.01
CA LYS A 172 23.12 -12.73 -3.31
C LYS A 172 21.78 -13.05 -3.95
N GLU A 173 21.07 -14.06 -3.47
CA GLU A 173 19.80 -14.51 -4.01
C GLU A 173 18.71 -13.48 -3.69
N GLU A 174 17.87 -13.21 -4.68
CA GLU A 174 16.73 -12.31 -4.55
C GLU A 174 15.49 -13.06 -5.00
N THR A 175 14.45 -13.05 -4.17
CA THR A 175 13.12 -13.54 -4.53
C THR A 175 12.09 -12.49 -4.14
N ARG A 176 10.91 -12.55 -4.75
CA ARG A 176 9.78 -11.69 -4.40
C ARG A 176 8.58 -12.53 -4.01
N THR A 177 7.74 -11.96 -3.16
CA THR A 177 6.48 -12.59 -2.74
C THR A 177 5.32 -11.74 -3.26
N ASP A 178 4.35 -12.37 -3.90
CA ASP A 178 3.12 -11.69 -4.32
C ASP A 178 2.14 -11.51 -3.16
N ASP A 179 1.06 -10.76 -3.37
CA ASP A 179 0.03 -10.53 -2.34
C ASP A 179 -0.73 -11.82 -1.95
N ASP A 180 -0.60 -12.92 -2.69
CA ASP A 180 -1.14 -14.25 -2.33
C ASP A 180 -0.14 -15.09 -1.51
N GLY A 181 1.07 -14.56 -1.24
CA GLY A 181 2.12 -15.25 -0.47
C GLY A 181 3.01 -16.18 -1.30
N ILE A 182 2.87 -16.19 -2.63
CA ILE A 182 3.67 -17.04 -3.51
C ILE A 182 5.01 -16.37 -3.77
N THR A 183 6.08 -17.10 -3.46
CA THR A 183 7.45 -16.65 -3.72
C THR A 183 7.87 -17.01 -5.14
N TYR A 184 8.44 -16.05 -5.88
CA TYR A 184 8.85 -16.20 -7.27
C TYR A 184 10.19 -15.49 -7.55
N VAL A 185 10.83 -15.89 -8.64
CA VAL A 185 12.05 -15.26 -9.17
C VAL A 185 11.62 -14.01 -9.96
N PRO A 186 11.97 -12.78 -9.55
CA PRO A 186 11.66 -11.58 -10.32
C PRO A 186 12.21 -11.62 -11.75
N LYS A 187 11.59 -10.82 -12.61
CA LYS A 187 11.99 -10.68 -14.01
C LYS A 187 13.43 -10.17 -14.09
N ILE A 188 14.28 -10.89 -14.81
CA ILE A 188 15.67 -10.47 -15.03
C ILE A 188 15.71 -9.18 -15.87
N THR A 189 16.39 -8.16 -15.35
CA THR A 189 16.51 -6.83 -16.00
C THR A 189 17.94 -6.50 -16.43
N CYS A 190 18.93 -7.30 -16.04
CA CYS A 190 20.33 -7.03 -16.41
C CYS A 190 20.57 -7.24 -17.90
N ARG A 191 20.75 -6.14 -18.64
CA ARG A 191 21.07 -6.15 -20.08
C ARG A 191 22.24 -7.06 -20.43
N ALA A 192 23.28 -7.12 -19.59
CA ALA A 192 24.43 -7.99 -19.81
C ALA A 192 24.09 -9.47 -19.60
N CYS A 193 23.31 -9.81 -18.56
CA CYS A 193 22.81 -11.19 -18.39
C CYS A 193 21.94 -11.59 -19.58
N LEU A 194 21.01 -10.75 -20.01
CA LEU A 194 20.12 -11.01 -21.14
C LEU A 194 20.90 -11.21 -22.45
N LYS A 195 21.94 -10.41 -22.69
CA LYS A 195 22.82 -10.57 -23.86
C LYS A 195 23.55 -11.91 -23.86
N VAL A 196 23.94 -12.42 -22.70
CA VAL A 196 24.58 -13.75 -22.60
C VAL A 196 23.52 -14.85 -22.72
N ALA A 197 22.37 -14.70 -22.08
CA ALA A 197 21.28 -15.67 -22.09
C ALA A 197 20.69 -15.91 -23.49
N ALA A 198 20.73 -14.89 -24.37
CA ALA A 198 20.31 -15.00 -25.77
C ALA A 198 20.99 -16.15 -26.54
N ARG A 199 22.13 -16.67 -26.06
CA ARG A 199 22.79 -17.87 -26.61
C ARG A 199 21.89 -19.11 -26.63
N TRP A 200 21.00 -19.23 -25.65
CA TRP A 200 20.14 -20.40 -25.50
C TRP A 200 18.70 -20.16 -25.95
N GLN A 201 18.35 -18.93 -26.33
CA GLN A 201 17.01 -18.60 -26.83
C GLN A 201 16.83 -18.91 -28.32
N MET A 202 17.93 -19.09 -29.06
CA MET A 202 17.94 -19.35 -30.51
C MET A 202 18.21 -20.82 -30.88
N ASN A 203 18.16 -21.72 -29.90
CA ASN A 203 18.16 -23.18 -30.09
C ASN A 203 16.83 -23.76 -29.62
#